data_AF-A0A2G2YSN0-F1
#
_entry.id   AF-A0A2G2YSN0-F1
#
_cell.length_a   1.000
_cell.length_b   1.000
_cell.length_c   1.000
_cell.angle_alpha   90.00
_cell.angle_beta   90.00
_cell.angle_gamma   90.00
#
_symmetry.space_group_name_H-M   'P 1'
#
loop_
_entity.id
_entity.type
_entity.pdbx_description
1 polymer ?
#
loop_
_entity_poly.entity_id
_entity_poly.type
_entity_poly.pdbx_seq_one_letter_code
_entity_poly.pdbx_strand_id
1 'polypeptide(L)'
;METNLGSKQLIKKHEFLRVIIQCLYSLGYGKSAVCLESESGIAYKSVEFETLESHIRYANWDACIDTLNTLNDLSSDTRASALFLVLKQWFVENLNRGEDSLTLEILQKRISGLEVGREKVHNLAFGLLALKELGLDKGDDPDVVDKFRKDLLMELEKALPPPITLPDRRLEYLVEMALWSQIDKCVFHNSVDGISLYEDHHCDGSQFPIKTIQVENF
;
A
#
# COMPACT_ATOMS: atom_id res chain seq x y z
N MET A 1 -7.21 9.13 -26.17
CA MET A 1 -8.17 9.95 -25.40
C MET A 1 -8.65 9.11 -24.23
N GLU A 2 -8.42 9.56 -22.99
CA GLU A 2 -8.98 8.88 -21.82
C GLU A 2 -10.50 8.85 -21.92
N THR A 3 -11.07 7.66 -21.81
CA THR A 3 -12.53 7.46 -21.85
C THR A 3 -13.04 7.49 -20.41
N ASN A 4 -14.03 8.33 -20.13
CA ASN A 4 -14.72 8.30 -18.85
C ASN A 4 -15.94 7.37 -18.91
N LEU A 5 -16.29 6.79 -17.77
CA LEU A 5 -17.38 5.83 -17.61
C LEU A 5 -18.51 6.42 -16.76
N GLY A 6 -19.69 5.80 -16.87
CA GLY A 6 -20.90 6.17 -16.14
C GLY A 6 -21.70 7.32 -16.77
N SER A 7 -22.97 7.44 -16.41
CA SER A 7 -23.88 8.48 -16.93
C SER A 7 -23.40 9.90 -16.62
N LYS A 8 -22.67 10.07 -15.51
CA LYS A 8 -22.08 11.36 -15.09
C LYS A 8 -20.64 11.59 -15.58
N GLN A 9 -20.03 10.62 -16.26
CA GLN A 9 -18.67 10.72 -16.83
C GLN A 9 -17.57 11.09 -15.80
N LEU A 10 -17.73 10.66 -14.55
CA LEU A 10 -16.80 10.97 -13.44
C LEU A 10 -15.71 9.91 -13.25
N ILE A 11 -15.87 8.72 -13.83
CA ILE A 11 -15.00 7.58 -13.58
C ILE A 11 -13.98 7.49 -14.72
N LYS A 12 -12.69 7.71 -14.44
CA LYS A 12 -11.64 7.47 -15.45
C LYS A 12 -11.50 5.98 -15.69
N LYS A 13 -11.65 5.53 -16.94
CA LYS A 13 -11.58 4.10 -17.30
C LYS A 13 -10.26 3.45 -16.85
N HIS A 14 -9.14 4.18 -16.98
CA HIS A 14 -7.83 3.66 -16.60
C HIS A 14 -7.74 3.33 -15.09
N GLU A 15 -8.08 4.30 -14.24
CA GLU A 15 -8.08 4.14 -12.78
C GLU A 15 -9.07 3.04 -12.34
N PHE A 16 -10.25 3.00 -12.96
CA PHE A 16 -11.28 2.02 -12.64
C PHE A 16 -10.83 0.58 -12.94
N LEU A 17 -10.28 0.35 -14.14
CA LEU A 17 -9.77 -0.97 -14.51
C LEU A 17 -8.61 -1.40 -13.62
N ARG A 18 -7.69 -0.50 -13.31
CA ARG A 18 -6.56 -0.80 -12.42
C ARG A 18 -7.01 -1.22 -11.01
N VAL A 19 -8.05 -0.57 -10.47
CA VAL A 19 -8.68 -0.94 -9.19
C VAL A 19 -9.41 -2.29 -9.26
N ILE A 20 -10.07 -2.62 -10.39
CA ILE A 20 -10.66 -3.95 -10.61
C ILE A 20 -9.57 -5.03 -10.64
N ILE A 21 -8.47 -4.79 -11.37
CA ILE A 21 -7.36 -5.75 -11.45
C ILE A 21 -6.78 -6.00 -10.05
N GLN A 22 -6.58 -4.95 -9.23
CA GLN A 22 -6.17 -5.10 -7.83
C GLN A 22 -7.13 -6.02 -7.06
N CYS A 23 -8.44 -5.79 -7.19
CA CYS A 23 -9.45 -6.61 -6.50
C CYS A 23 -9.40 -8.08 -6.96
N LEU A 24 -9.17 -8.34 -8.24
CA LEU A 24 -8.98 -9.71 -8.74
C LEU A 24 -7.77 -10.38 -8.09
N TYR A 25 -6.65 -9.66 -7.95
CA TYR A 25 -5.49 -10.17 -7.22
C TYR A 25 -5.80 -10.40 -5.73
N SER A 26 -6.47 -9.45 -5.06
CA SER A 26 -6.79 -9.55 -3.61
C SER A 26 -7.72 -10.72 -3.28
N LEU A 27 -8.65 -11.05 -4.19
CA LEU A 27 -9.59 -12.17 -4.06
C LEU A 27 -9.01 -13.52 -4.52
N GLY A 28 -7.76 -13.56 -5.00
CA GLY A 28 -7.11 -14.80 -5.45
C GLY A 28 -7.40 -15.19 -6.91
N TYR A 29 -8.06 -14.34 -7.69
CA TYR A 29 -8.34 -14.54 -9.11
C TYR A 29 -7.20 -14.07 -10.03
N GLY A 30 -5.95 -14.45 -9.71
CA GLY A 30 -4.76 -13.97 -10.43
C GLY A 30 -4.77 -14.28 -11.93
N LYS A 31 -5.33 -15.42 -12.36
CA LYS A 31 -5.47 -15.76 -13.79
C LYS A 31 -6.36 -14.75 -14.53
N SER A 32 -7.47 -14.35 -13.92
CA SER A 32 -8.39 -13.36 -14.47
C SER A 32 -7.77 -11.96 -14.48
N ALA A 33 -7.00 -11.62 -13.44
CA ALA A 33 -6.27 -10.36 -13.38
C ALA A 33 -5.29 -10.22 -14.56
N VAL A 34 -4.44 -11.23 -14.80
CA VAL A 34 -3.51 -11.26 -15.95
C VAL A 34 -4.24 -11.18 -17.29
N CYS A 35 -5.37 -11.88 -17.44
CA CYS A 35 -6.18 -11.81 -18.65
C CYS A 35 -6.68 -10.38 -18.89
N LEU A 36 -7.22 -9.73 -17.84
CA LEU A 36 -7.73 -8.37 -17.92
C LEU A 36 -6.62 -7.35 -18.19
N GLU A 37 -5.43 -7.52 -17.61
CA GLU A 37 -4.24 -6.70 -17.92
C GLU A 37 -3.88 -6.80 -19.41
N SER A 38 -3.86 -8.01 -19.97
CA SER A 38 -3.58 -8.24 -21.40
C SER A 38 -4.65 -7.69 -22.33
N GLU A 39 -5.94 -7.81 -21.98
CA GLU A 39 -7.04 -7.33 -22.82
C GLU A 39 -7.17 -5.81 -22.80
N SER A 40 -6.93 -5.20 -21.64
CA SER A 40 -7.10 -3.76 -21.45
C SER A 40 -5.83 -2.95 -21.75
N GLY A 41 -4.65 -3.59 -21.71
CA GLY A 41 -3.35 -2.93 -21.78
C GLY A 41 -3.00 -2.10 -20.53
N ILE A 42 -3.70 -2.34 -19.41
CA ILE A 42 -3.50 -1.61 -18.14
C ILE A 42 -2.93 -2.58 -17.13
N ALA A 43 -1.76 -2.27 -16.57
CA ALA A 43 -1.12 -3.07 -15.52
C ALA A 43 -1.62 -2.66 -14.12
N TYR A 44 -1.67 -3.62 -13.20
CA TYR A 44 -1.94 -3.36 -11.77
C TYR A 44 -0.88 -2.45 -11.15
N LYS A 45 0.40 -2.75 -11.40
CA LYS A 45 1.53 -1.98 -10.87
C LYS A 45 1.93 -0.89 -11.86
N SER A 46 2.45 0.21 -11.31
CA SER A 46 3.07 1.23 -12.15
C SER A 46 4.43 0.74 -12.66
N VAL A 47 4.86 1.27 -13.80
CA VAL A 47 6.17 0.92 -14.38
C VAL A 47 7.29 1.28 -13.41
N GLU A 48 7.13 2.39 -12.69
CA GLU A 48 8.05 2.86 -11.67
C GLU A 48 8.18 1.85 -10.52
N PHE A 49 7.04 1.31 -10.03
CA PHE A 49 7.05 0.32 -8.96
C PHE A 49 7.57 -1.05 -9.44
N GLU A 50 7.23 -1.50 -10.65
CA GLU A 50 7.80 -2.74 -11.23
C GLU A 50 9.32 -2.64 -11.41
N THR A 51 9.81 -1.46 -11.80
CA THR A 51 11.26 -1.19 -11.91
C THR A 51 11.93 -1.30 -10.53
N LEU A 52 11.30 -0.71 -9.51
CA LEU A 52 11.77 -0.82 -8.13
C LEU A 52 11.78 -2.26 -7.62
N GLU A 53 10.75 -3.06 -7.94
CA GLU A 53 10.71 -4.50 -7.62
C GLU A 53 11.86 -5.28 -8.26
N SER A 54 12.16 -4.98 -9.51
CA SER A 54 13.28 -5.59 -10.23
C SER A 54 14.61 -5.22 -9.57
N HIS A 55 14.84 -3.93 -9.28
CA HIS A 55 16.08 -3.49 -8.64
C HIS A 55 16.27 -4.09 -7.24
N ILE A 56 15.22 -4.18 -6.43
CA ILE A 56 15.27 -4.82 -5.10
C ILE A 56 15.56 -6.32 -5.23
N ARG A 57 14.92 -7.02 -6.19
CA ARG A 57 15.17 -8.45 -6.43
C ARG A 57 16.64 -8.73 -6.75
N TYR A 58 17.28 -7.87 -7.54
CA TYR A 58 18.69 -8.03 -7.94
C TYR A 58 19.70 -7.29 -7.06
N ALA A 59 19.27 -6.70 -5.93
CA ALA A 59 20.13 -5.94 -5.01
C ALA A 59 20.82 -4.71 -5.65
N ASN A 60 20.19 -4.09 -6.65
CA ASN A 60 20.71 -2.90 -7.33
C ASN A 60 20.30 -1.63 -6.55
N TRP A 61 20.86 -1.45 -5.36
CA TRP A 61 20.43 -0.42 -4.41
C TRP A 61 20.61 1.02 -4.90
N ASP A 62 21.70 1.33 -5.61
CA ASP A 62 21.87 2.66 -6.21
C ASP A 62 20.79 2.94 -7.27
N ALA A 63 20.41 1.94 -8.06
CA ALA A 63 19.32 2.09 -9.04
C ALA A 63 17.94 2.29 -8.35
N CYS A 64 17.71 1.67 -7.18
CA CYS A 64 16.52 1.96 -6.36
C CYS A 64 16.50 3.43 -5.91
N ILE A 65 17.64 3.95 -5.45
CA ILE A 65 17.77 5.34 -4.99
C ILE A 65 17.54 6.31 -6.14
N ASP A 66 18.14 6.06 -7.30
CA ASP A 66 17.96 6.88 -8.50
C ASP A 66 16.49 6.88 -8.94
N THR A 67 15.85 5.71 -8.99
CA THR A 67 14.42 5.59 -9.29
C THR A 67 13.60 6.46 -8.34
N LEU A 68 13.78 6.35 -7.03
CA LEU A 68 13.04 7.14 -6.03
C LEU A 68 13.30 8.65 -6.15
N ASN A 69 14.50 9.06 -6.54
CA ASN A 69 14.83 10.48 -6.75
C ASN A 69 14.22 11.05 -8.03
N THR A 70 14.07 10.23 -9.08
CA THR A 70 13.46 10.65 -10.36
C THR A 70 11.93 10.75 -10.31
N LEU A 71 11.28 10.23 -9.27
CA LEU A 71 9.84 10.37 -9.06
C LEU A 71 9.50 11.82 -8.69
N ASN A 72 9.01 12.57 -9.67
CA ASN A 72 8.73 14.00 -9.55
C ASN A 72 7.60 14.32 -8.55
N ASP A 73 6.60 13.45 -8.42
CA ASP A 73 5.38 13.73 -7.65
C ASP A 73 5.46 13.32 -6.17
N LEU A 74 6.65 12.96 -5.67
CA LEU A 74 6.84 12.63 -4.27
C LEU A 74 7.13 13.87 -3.41
N SER A 75 6.42 13.98 -2.29
CA SER A 75 6.78 14.93 -1.23
C SER A 75 8.17 14.61 -0.68
N SER A 76 8.85 15.62 -0.11
CA SER A 76 10.16 15.43 0.52
C SER A 76 10.12 14.33 1.58
N ASP A 77 9.09 14.34 2.43
CA ASP A 77 8.93 13.37 3.53
C ASP A 77 8.67 11.94 3.02
N THR A 78 7.85 11.81 1.97
CA THR A 78 7.56 10.52 1.34
C THR A 78 8.81 9.96 0.68
N ARG A 79 9.52 10.77 -0.10
CA ARG A 79 10.78 10.38 -0.75
C ARG A 79 11.81 9.98 0.29
N ALA A 80 12.00 10.80 1.33
CA ALA A 80 12.95 10.53 2.39
C ALA A 80 12.60 9.24 3.17
N SER A 81 11.31 8.98 3.41
CA SER A 81 10.85 7.73 4.03
C SER A 81 11.10 6.51 3.15
N ALA A 82 10.83 6.59 1.84
CA ALA A 82 11.10 5.50 0.90
C ALA A 82 12.61 5.23 0.76
N LEU A 83 13.43 6.28 0.63
CA LEU A 83 14.89 6.18 0.60
C LEU A 83 15.43 5.55 1.89
N PHE A 84 14.87 5.93 3.03
CA PHE A 84 15.23 5.34 4.31
C PHE A 84 14.96 3.83 4.36
N LEU A 85 13.82 3.35 3.85
CA LEU A 85 13.52 1.92 3.78
C LEU A 85 14.54 1.16 2.92
N VAL A 86 14.88 1.70 1.75
CA VAL A 86 15.88 1.11 0.84
C VAL A 86 17.28 1.10 1.49
N LEU A 87 17.72 2.23 2.07
CA LEU A 87 19.02 2.31 2.73
C LEU A 87 19.10 1.41 3.96
N LYS A 88 18.02 1.28 4.73
CA LYS A 88 17.93 0.35 5.85
C LYS A 88 18.16 -1.09 5.38
N GLN A 89 17.47 -1.53 4.34
CA GLN A 89 17.64 -2.88 3.82
C GLN A 89 19.06 -3.11 3.28
N TRP A 90 19.58 -2.14 2.50
CA TRP A 90 20.94 -2.21 2.00
C TRP A 90 21.97 -2.34 3.14
N PHE A 91 21.81 -1.56 4.21
CA PHE A 91 22.68 -1.63 5.38
C PHE A 91 22.63 -3.00 6.07
N VAL A 92 21.43 -3.56 6.27
CA VAL A 92 21.25 -4.89 6.87
C VAL A 92 21.95 -5.98 6.03
N GLU A 93 21.82 -5.92 4.71
CA GLU A 93 22.47 -6.90 3.82
C GLU A 93 24.00 -6.76 3.79
N ASN A 94 24.57 -5.55 3.93
CA ASN A 94 26.03 -5.38 4.03
C ASN A 94 26.59 -5.90 5.36
N LEU A 95 25.89 -5.66 6.47
CA LEU A 95 26.31 -6.17 7.79
C LEU A 95 26.42 -7.69 7.78
N ASN A 96 25.46 -8.35 7.13
CA ASN A 96 25.40 -9.80 7.00
C ASN A 96 26.56 -10.38 6.20
N ARG A 97 27.07 -9.64 5.20
CA ARG A 97 28.19 -10.07 4.33
C ARG A 97 29.56 -9.79 4.93
N GLY A 98 29.63 -9.12 6.07
CA GLY A 98 30.89 -8.64 6.66
C GLY A 98 31.63 -7.63 5.79
N GLU A 99 30.90 -6.91 4.92
CA GLU A 99 31.52 -5.95 3.99
C GLU A 99 32.05 -4.68 4.67
N ASP A 100 33.01 -4.03 3.99
CA ASP A 100 33.93 -2.99 4.47
C ASP A 100 33.30 -1.88 5.32
N SER A 101 34.01 -1.50 6.39
CA SER A 101 33.63 -0.40 7.30
C SER A 101 33.38 0.92 6.57
N LEU A 102 34.08 1.16 5.44
CA LEU A 102 33.91 2.33 4.60
C LEU A 102 32.53 2.40 3.94
N THR A 103 32.01 1.27 3.46
CA THR A 103 30.65 1.20 2.88
C THR A 103 29.60 1.51 3.94
N LEU A 104 29.78 0.97 5.14
CA LEU A 104 28.89 1.23 6.27
C LEU A 104 28.92 2.70 6.70
N GLU A 105 30.10 3.34 6.74
CA GLU A 105 30.24 4.77 7.03
C GLU A 105 29.51 5.65 6.00
N ILE A 106 29.64 5.32 4.71
CA ILE A 106 28.93 6.04 3.63
C ILE A 106 27.42 5.91 3.80
N LEU A 107 26.91 4.70 4.09
CA LEU A 107 25.48 4.46 4.30
C LEU A 107 24.97 5.20 5.54
N GLN A 108 25.70 5.18 6.65
CA GLN A 108 25.36 5.94 7.86
C GLN A 108 25.28 7.45 7.60
N LYS A 109 26.23 7.99 6.81
CA LYS A 109 26.21 9.39 6.41
C LYS A 109 25.01 9.71 5.51
N ARG A 110 24.69 8.83 4.55
CA ARG A 110 23.50 8.98 3.68
C ARG A 110 22.21 9.00 4.51
N ILE A 111 22.05 8.04 5.44
CA ILE A 111 20.88 7.98 6.33
C ILE A 111 20.77 9.21 7.22
N SER A 112 21.89 9.67 7.80
CA SER A 112 21.92 10.85 8.66
C SER A 112 21.62 12.16 7.91
N GLY A 113 21.90 12.19 6.61
CA GLY A 113 21.60 13.32 5.74
C GLY A 113 20.17 13.36 5.20
N LEU A 114 19.38 12.29 5.39
CA LEU A 114 17.96 12.34 5.08
C LEU A 114 17.24 13.12 6.19
N GLU A 115 16.40 14.09 5.83
CA GLU A 115 15.53 14.84 6.77
C GLU A 115 14.36 13.96 7.26
N VAL A 116 14.65 12.74 7.68
CA VAL A 116 13.70 11.78 8.23
C VAL A 116 13.74 11.96 9.75
N GLY A 117 12.57 12.15 10.38
CA GLY A 117 12.46 12.51 11.80
C GLY A 117 13.42 11.72 12.71
N ARG A 118 14.06 12.42 13.67
CA ARG A 118 15.10 11.88 14.58
C ARG A 118 14.73 10.54 15.24
N GLU A 119 13.43 10.32 15.45
CA GLU A 119 12.88 9.06 15.97
C GLU A 119 13.16 7.86 15.05
N LYS A 120 13.02 8.02 13.72
CA LYS A 120 13.26 6.93 12.74
C LYS A 120 14.74 6.57 12.62
N VAL A 121 15.64 7.55 12.75
CA VAL A 121 17.10 7.32 12.81
C VAL A 121 17.48 6.60 14.11
N HIS A 122 16.86 6.97 15.24
CA HIS A 122 17.03 6.26 16.51
C HIS A 122 16.45 4.83 16.45
N ASN A 123 15.30 4.63 15.80
CA ASN A 123 14.71 3.32 15.55
C ASN A 123 15.57 2.46 14.63
N LEU A 124 16.34 3.05 13.71
CA LEU A 124 17.37 2.34 12.96
C LEU A 124 18.47 1.86 13.89
N ALA A 125 19.09 2.75 14.69
CA ALA A 125 20.13 2.37 15.64
C ALA A 125 19.65 1.29 16.64
N PHE A 126 18.41 1.39 17.11
CA PHE A 126 17.78 0.39 17.97
C PHE A 126 17.49 -0.93 17.25
N GLY A 127 16.94 -0.88 16.03
CA GLY A 127 16.71 -2.05 15.20
C GLY A 127 18.00 -2.78 14.82
N LEU A 128 19.10 -2.04 14.65
CA LEU A 128 20.44 -2.57 14.42
C LEU A 128 21.02 -3.29 15.63
N LEU A 129 20.81 -2.76 16.84
CA LEU A 129 21.17 -3.44 18.09
C LEU A 129 20.34 -4.71 18.26
N ALA A 130 19.03 -4.66 17.99
CA ALA A 130 18.16 -5.82 18.07
C ALA A 130 18.51 -6.92 17.05
N LEU A 131 18.89 -6.56 15.82
CA LEU A 131 19.34 -7.51 14.79
C LEU A 131 20.67 -8.18 15.18
N LYS A 132 21.59 -7.42 15.80
CA LYS A 132 22.85 -7.92 16.34
C LYS A 132 22.63 -8.85 17.55
N GLU A 133 21.65 -8.55 18.41
CA GLU A 133 21.29 -9.33 19.59
C GLU A 133 20.50 -10.62 19.26
N LEU A 134 19.73 -10.62 18.16
CA LEU A 134 18.96 -11.78 17.70
C LEU A 134 19.81 -12.92 17.11
N GLY A 135 21.15 -12.79 17.07
CA GLY A 135 22.03 -13.85 16.60
C GLY A 135 21.81 -14.19 15.12
N LEU A 136 21.39 -13.22 14.31
CA LEU A 136 21.27 -13.33 12.85
C LEU A 136 22.66 -13.27 12.16
N ASP A 137 23.63 -13.97 12.73
CA ASP A 137 24.89 -14.42 12.09
C ASP A 137 24.62 -15.42 10.92
N LYS A 138 23.35 -15.67 10.59
CA LYS A 138 22.91 -16.46 9.43
C LYS A 138 22.54 -15.56 8.24
N GLY A 139 23.30 -14.48 8.06
CA GLY A 139 23.07 -13.45 7.06
C GLY A 139 23.18 -13.90 5.60
N ASP A 140 23.68 -15.11 5.36
CA ASP A 140 23.84 -15.74 4.04
C ASP A 140 22.73 -16.73 3.68
N ASP A 141 21.71 -16.93 4.53
CA ASP A 141 20.56 -17.77 4.17
C ASP A 141 19.71 -17.05 3.10
N PRO A 142 19.68 -17.55 1.84
CA PRO A 142 18.97 -16.90 0.75
C PRO A 142 17.48 -16.71 1.03
N ASP A 143 16.87 -17.60 1.81
CA ASP A 143 15.45 -17.55 2.14
C ASP A 143 15.13 -16.38 3.10
N VAL A 144 16.07 -16.04 3.99
CA VAL A 144 15.94 -14.92 4.93
C VAL A 144 16.08 -13.59 4.20
N VAL A 145 17.04 -13.50 3.26
CA VAL A 145 17.24 -12.30 2.44
C VAL A 145 16.03 -12.04 1.54
N ASP A 146 15.50 -13.07 0.88
CA ASP A 146 14.30 -12.95 0.05
C ASP A 146 13.09 -12.49 0.88
N LYS A 147 12.94 -12.99 2.10
CA LYS A 147 11.91 -12.53 3.03
C LYS A 147 12.05 -11.04 3.35
N PHE A 148 13.25 -10.56 3.73
CA PHE A 148 13.44 -9.14 4.04
C PHE A 148 13.20 -8.23 2.82
N ARG A 149 13.57 -8.68 1.63
CA ARG A 149 13.29 -7.94 0.38
C ARG A 149 11.79 -7.90 0.08
N LYS A 150 11.03 -8.97 0.35
CA LYS A 150 9.56 -8.97 0.27
C LYS A 150 8.94 -8.02 1.29
N ASP A 151 9.45 -8.01 2.52
CA ASP A 151 9.01 -7.08 3.57
C ASP A 151 9.28 -5.62 3.17
N LEU A 152 10.45 -5.33 2.59
CA LEU A 152 10.75 -4.01 2.03
C LEU A 152 9.74 -3.59 0.96
N LEU A 153 9.37 -4.49 0.05
CA LEU A 153 8.39 -4.19 -1.00
C LEU A 153 7.01 -3.85 -0.42
N MET A 154 6.54 -4.59 0.58
CA MET A 154 5.28 -4.29 1.25
C MET A 154 5.30 -2.92 1.94
N GLU A 155 6.42 -2.56 2.58
CA GLU A 155 6.56 -1.26 3.23
C GLU A 155 6.65 -0.11 2.22
N LEU A 156 7.33 -0.32 1.08
CA LEU A 156 7.33 0.65 -0.03
C LEU A 156 5.95 0.79 -0.68
N GLU A 157 5.20 -0.30 -0.82
CA GLU A 157 3.85 -0.27 -1.39
C GLU A 157 2.91 0.64 -0.59
N LYS A 158 3.01 0.58 0.76
CA LYS A 158 2.27 1.44 1.70
C LYS A 158 2.79 2.88 1.76
N ALA A 159 4.11 3.07 1.62
CA ALA A 159 4.74 4.38 1.78
C ALA A 159 4.57 5.26 0.53
N LEU A 160 4.58 4.66 -0.66
CA LEU A 160 4.44 5.37 -1.92
C LEU A 160 2.96 5.71 -2.19
N PRO A 161 2.69 6.86 -2.84
CA PRO A 161 1.32 7.30 -3.11
C PRO A 161 0.82 6.80 -4.47
N PRO A 162 -0.50 6.88 -4.72
CA PRO A 162 -1.03 6.82 -6.07
C PRO A 162 -0.48 7.94 -6.97
N PRO A 163 -0.30 7.69 -8.28
CA PRO A 163 -0.61 6.44 -9.00
C PRO A 163 0.54 5.42 -8.95
N ILE A 164 1.62 5.62 -8.19
CA ILE A 164 2.74 4.66 -8.17
C ILE A 164 2.26 3.34 -7.57
N THR A 165 1.58 3.39 -6.43
CA THR A 165 0.96 2.23 -5.76
C THR A 165 -0.51 2.51 -5.50
N LEU A 166 -1.29 1.46 -5.23
CA LEU A 166 -2.71 1.58 -4.89
C LEU A 166 -2.92 1.23 -3.42
N PRO A 167 -3.81 1.94 -2.70
CA PRO A 167 -4.21 1.51 -1.37
C PRO A 167 -4.79 0.10 -1.43
N ASP A 168 -4.51 -0.72 -0.42
CA ASP A 168 -5.04 -2.07 -0.36
C ASP A 168 -6.57 -2.08 -0.43
N ARG A 169 -7.13 -3.05 -1.18
CA ARG A 169 -8.58 -3.30 -1.26
C ARG A 169 -9.38 -2.04 -1.63
N ARG A 170 -8.89 -1.28 -2.61
CA ARG A 170 -9.48 0.01 -2.96
C ARG A 170 -10.90 -0.10 -3.49
N LEU A 171 -11.22 -1.16 -4.24
CA LEU A 171 -12.57 -1.36 -4.76
C LEU A 171 -13.56 -1.61 -3.62
N GLU A 172 -13.18 -2.47 -2.69
CA GLU A 172 -13.95 -2.82 -1.51
C GLU A 172 -14.24 -1.56 -0.67
N TYR A 173 -13.22 -0.73 -0.40
CA TYR A 173 -13.41 0.55 0.29
C TYR A 173 -14.38 1.48 -0.46
N LEU A 174 -14.23 1.64 -1.77
CA LEU A 174 -15.11 2.53 -2.56
C LEU A 174 -16.56 2.03 -2.56
N VAL A 175 -16.76 0.73 -2.65
CA VAL A 175 -18.08 0.07 -2.58
C VAL A 175 -18.68 0.24 -1.19
N GLU A 176 -17.92 0.03 -0.13
CA GLU A 176 -18.37 0.29 1.25
C GLU A 176 -18.78 1.75 1.42
N MET A 177 -17.98 2.71 0.96
CA MET A 177 -18.33 4.14 1.06
C MET A 177 -19.62 4.48 0.29
N ALA A 178 -19.87 3.83 -0.84
CA ALA A 178 -21.14 3.97 -1.57
C ALA A 178 -22.32 3.42 -0.74
N LEU A 179 -22.18 2.22 -0.18
CA LEU A 179 -23.19 1.63 0.72
C LEU A 179 -23.47 2.52 1.93
N TRP A 180 -22.42 2.99 2.62
CA TRP A 180 -22.54 3.92 3.74
C TRP A 180 -23.33 5.18 3.36
N SER A 181 -23.09 5.75 2.17
CA SER A 181 -23.85 6.91 1.70
C SER A 181 -25.33 6.59 1.45
N GLN A 182 -25.67 5.36 1.05
CA GLN A 182 -27.07 4.96 0.91
C GLN A 182 -27.76 4.79 2.28
N ILE A 183 -27.06 4.21 3.25
CA ILE A 183 -27.53 4.08 4.65
C ILE A 183 -27.81 5.47 5.25
N ASP A 184 -26.84 6.37 5.14
CA ASP A 184 -26.92 7.73 5.71
C ASP A 184 -28.11 8.52 5.15
N LYS A 185 -28.50 8.25 3.91
CA LYS A 185 -29.67 8.85 3.26
C LYS A 185 -30.99 8.15 3.57
N CYS A 186 -30.96 6.98 4.20
CA CYS A 186 -32.14 6.19 4.48
C CYS A 186 -32.83 6.67 5.77
N VAL A 187 -33.89 7.45 5.58
CA VAL A 187 -34.68 8.08 6.66
C VAL A 187 -35.18 7.08 7.72
N PHE A 188 -35.53 5.87 7.30
CA PHE A 188 -36.13 4.84 8.17
C PHE A 188 -35.15 3.70 8.47
N HIS A 189 -33.85 3.94 8.40
CA HIS A 189 -32.87 2.87 8.60
C HIS A 189 -33.03 2.23 9.99
N ASN A 190 -33.56 0.99 9.99
CA ASN A 190 -33.80 0.18 11.18
C ASN A 190 -33.54 -1.31 10.89
N SER A 191 -32.82 -1.60 9.80
CA SER A 191 -32.52 -2.98 9.39
C SER A 191 -31.38 -3.54 10.22
N VAL A 192 -31.57 -4.75 10.75
CA VAL A 192 -30.50 -5.56 11.36
C VAL A 192 -29.87 -6.48 10.32
N ASP A 193 -30.55 -6.73 9.20
CA ASP A 193 -30.05 -7.54 8.10
C ASP A 193 -29.05 -6.76 7.22
N GLY A 194 -28.11 -7.50 6.62
CA GLY A 194 -27.06 -6.95 5.77
C GLY A 194 -27.58 -6.29 4.49
N ILE A 195 -26.84 -5.30 3.98
CA ILE A 195 -27.23 -4.50 2.82
C ILE A 195 -26.79 -5.20 1.52
N SER A 196 -27.65 -5.13 0.51
CA SER A 196 -27.40 -5.71 -0.81
C SER A 196 -26.54 -4.79 -1.68
N LEU A 197 -25.67 -5.37 -2.50
CA LEU A 197 -24.99 -4.67 -3.60
C LEU A 197 -25.79 -4.72 -4.91
N TYR A 198 -26.82 -5.55 -4.99
CA TYR A 198 -27.61 -5.76 -6.21
C TYR A 198 -28.72 -4.72 -6.40
N GLU A 199 -29.12 -4.04 -5.32
CA GLU A 199 -30.16 -3.01 -5.30
C GLU A 199 -29.79 -1.90 -4.33
N ASP A 200 -30.29 -0.68 -4.58
CA ASP A 200 -30.07 0.45 -3.69
C ASP A 200 -30.78 0.24 -2.36
N HIS A 201 -30.10 0.54 -1.26
CA HIS A 201 -30.61 0.37 0.09
C HIS A 201 -31.87 1.20 0.35
N HIS A 202 -32.93 0.54 0.81
CA HIS A 202 -34.19 1.16 1.18
C HIS A 202 -34.80 0.44 2.38
N CYS A 203 -35.15 1.18 3.43
CA CYS A 203 -35.94 0.65 4.54
C CYS A 203 -37.38 1.19 4.47
N ASP A 204 -38.35 0.30 4.69
CA ASP A 204 -39.75 0.68 4.79
C ASP A 204 -40.03 1.32 6.17
N GLY A 205 -40.67 2.48 6.15
CA GLY A 205 -41.12 3.19 7.36
C GLY A 205 -42.20 2.43 8.15
N SER A 206 -42.82 1.41 7.57
CA SER A 206 -43.77 0.53 8.29
C SER A 206 -43.13 -0.21 9.46
N GLN A 207 -41.81 -0.41 9.45
CA GLN A 207 -41.05 -1.04 10.55
C GLN A 207 -40.57 -0.04 11.61
N PHE A 208 -40.85 1.25 11.42
CA PHE A 208 -40.48 2.27 12.39
C PHE A 208 -41.44 2.25 13.59
N PRO A 209 -40.96 2.25 14.84
CA PRO A 209 -41.82 2.24 16.01
C PRO A 209 -42.62 3.56 16.09
N ILE A 210 -43.87 3.52 15.63
CA ILE A 210 -44.80 4.66 15.69
C ILE A 210 -45.59 4.74 17.01
N LYS A 211 -45.46 3.74 17.87
CA LYS A 211 -46.12 3.70 19.19
C LYS A 211 -45.08 3.64 20.30
N THR A 212 -45.11 4.62 21.18
CA THR A 212 -44.35 4.63 22.43
C THR A 212 -44.86 3.50 23.33
N ILE A 213 -44.06 2.45 23.48
CA ILE A 213 -44.38 1.28 24.34
C ILE A 213 -43.92 1.46 25.78
N GLN A 214 -43.02 2.42 26.05
CA GLN A 214 -42.51 2.71 27.38
C GLN A 214 -42.22 4.20 27.51
N VAL A 215 -42.68 4.80 28.61
CA VAL A 215 -42.31 6.15 29.04
C VAL A 215 -41.55 5.97 30.35
N GLU A 216 -40.27 6.38 30.40
CA GLU A 216 -39.53 6.40 31.65
C GLU A 216 -40.07 7.54 32.52
N ASN A 217 -40.69 7.18 33.64
CA ASN A 217 -41.08 8.14 34.67
C ASN A 217 -39.89 8.32 35.62
N PHE A 218 -39.34 9.53 35.65
CA PHE A 218 -38.34 9.97 36.64
C PHE A 218 -39.01 10.36 37.96
#